data_AF-A0A2M8DWK6-F1
#
_entry.id   AF-A0A2M8DWK6-F1
#
_cell.length_a   1.000
_cell.length_b   1.000
_cell.length_c   1.000
_cell.angle_alpha   90.00
_cell.angle_beta   90.00
_cell.angle_gamma   90.00
#
_symmetry.space_group_name_H-M   'P 1'
#
loop_
_entity.id
_entity.type
_entity.pdbx_description
1 polymer ?
#
loop_
_entity_poly.entity_id
_entity_poly.type
_entity_poly.pdbx_seq_one_letter_code
_entity_poly.pdbx_strand_id
1 'polypeptide(L)'
;MNEQELRTELVRITQELNAQGLSHGTSGNQSVRCGAGFLITPSGFGAAELKADDIVFVALSGEARGRWQPSSEWLFHRDIYAQRVEFNAIIHAHS
;
A
#
# COMPACT_ATOMS: atom_id res chain seq x y z
N MET A 1 13.49 -6.30 7.07
CA MET A 1 13.41 -4.90 6.65
C MET A 1 12.75 -4.11 7.77
N ASN A 2 13.23 -2.90 8.04
CA ASN A 2 12.53 -1.96 8.91
C ASN A 2 11.37 -1.28 8.15
N GLU A 3 10.53 -0.51 8.86
CA GLU A 3 9.37 0.13 8.25
C GLU A 3 9.75 1.11 7.12
N GLN A 4 10.83 1.89 7.27
CA GLN A 4 11.26 2.85 6.26
C GLN A 4 11.75 2.19 4.96
N GLU A 5 12.44 1.05 5.10
CA GLU A 5 12.84 0.22 3.97
C GLU A 5 11.62 -0.33 3.23
N LEU A 6 10.60 -0.80 3.96
CA LEU A 6 9.34 -1.28 3.35
C LEU A 6 8.59 -0.16 2.63
N ARG A 7 8.54 1.05 3.19
CA ARG A 7 7.92 2.22 2.56
C ARG A 7 8.61 2.56 1.24
N THR A 8 9.95 2.63 1.27
CA THR A 8 10.76 2.92 0.08
C THR A 8 10.55 1.86 -1.01
N GLU A 9 10.54 0.58 -0.65
CA GLU A 9 10.37 -0.50 -1.61
C GLU A 9 8.95 -0.55 -2.18
N LEU A 10 7.93 -0.27 -1.36
CA LEU A 10 6.55 -0.19 -1.82
C LEU A 10 6.37 0.91 -2.88
N VAL A 11 6.96 2.10 -2.66
CA VAL A 11 6.96 3.19 -3.64
C VAL A 11 7.61 2.76 -4.95
N ARG A 12 8.79 2.12 -4.87
CA ARG A 12 9.52 1.64 -6.05
C ARG A 12 8.67 0.66 -6.86
N ILE A 13 8.01 -0.30 -6.21
CA ILE A 13 7.13 -1.27 -6.87
C ILE A 13 5.90 -0.61 -7.47
N THR A 14 5.26 0.32 -6.76
CA THR A 14 4.11 1.08 -7.29
C THR A 14 4.50 1.86 -8.57
N GLN A 15 5.68 2.48 -8.58
CA GLN A 15 6.20 3.19 -9.76
C GLN A 15 6.49 2.25 -10.93
N GLU A 16 7.09 1.09 -10.67
CA GLU A 16 7.38 0.06 -11.69
C GLU A 16 6.09 -0.48 -12.31
N LEU A 17 5.07 -0.80 -11.49
CA LEU A 17 3.77 -1.29 -11.98
C LEU A 17 3.07 -0.25 -12.87
N ASN A 18 3.14 1.03 -12.49
CA ASN A 18 2.60 2.11 -13.32
C ASN A 18 3.40 2.26 -14.64
N ALA A 19 4.74 2.16 -14.60
CA ALA A 19 5.57 2.20 -15.81
C ALA A 19 5.27 1.04 -16.78
N GLN A 20 4.83 -0.10 -16.26
CA GLN A 20 4.37 -1.25 -17.05
C GLN A 20 2.91 -1.16 -17.51
N GLY A 21 2.19 -0.08 -17.17
CA GLY A 21 0.78 0.10 -17.53
C GLY A 21 -0.19 -0.78 -16.74
N LEU A 22 0.24 -1.31 -15.58
CA LEU A 22 -0.59 -2.17 -14.73
C LEU A 22 -1.40 -1.37 -13.68
N SER A 23 -1.09 -0.09 -13.48
CA SER A 23 -1.80 0.78 -12.53
C SER A 23 -1.76 2.21 -13.04
N HIS A 24 -2.72 2.58 -13.88
CA HIS A 24 -2.75 3.87 -14.57
C HIS A 24 -3.30 4.99 -13.69
N GLY A 25 -2.54 6.08 -13.56
CA GLY A 25 -2.99 7.28 -12.85
C GLY A 25 -3.10 7.03 -11.34
N THR A 26 -4.31 7.16 -10.80
CA THR A 26 -4.63 6.95 -9.37
C THR A 26 -5.34 5.61 -9.12
N SER A 27 -5.42 4.74 -10.12
CA SER A 27 -6.06 3.42 -10.00
C SER A 27 -5.10 2.36 -9.48
N GLY A 28 -5.65 1.35 -8.82
CA GLY A 28 -4.87 0.34 -8.12
C GLY A 28 -4.31 0.81 -6.78
N ASN A 29 -3.87 -0.15 -5.98
CA ASN A 29 -3.22 0.10 -4.70
C ASN A 29 -2.36 -1.10 -4.29
N GLN A 30 -1.33 -0.80 -3.52
CA GLN A 30 -0.33 -1.79 -3.14
C GLN A 30 -0.12 -1.71 -1.64
N SER A 31 0.03 -2.88 -1.01
CA SER A 31 0.34 -2.95 0.41
C SER A 31 1.37 -4.02 0.74
N VAL A 32 2.01 -3.84 1.87
CA VAL A 32 2.93 -4.82 2.46
C VAL A 32 2.68 -4.95 3.97
N ARG A 33 2.70 -6.18 4.49
CA ARG A 33 2.54 -6.46 5.93
C ARG A 33 3.68 -5.78 6.70
N CYS A 34 3.34 -5.15 7.82
CA CYS A 34 4.30 -4.47 8.68
C CYS A 34 3.84 -4.56 10.14
N GLY A 35 4.58 -5.28 10.99
CA GLY A 35 4.24 -5.48 12.40
C GLY A 35 2.81 -6.01 12.60
N ALA A 36 2.01 -5.30 13.41
CA ALA A 36 0.61 -5.63 13.70
C ALA A 36 -0.41 -5.10 12.66
N GLY A 37 0.07 -4.74 11.48
CA GLY A 37 -0.73 -4.12 10.43
C GLY A 37 -0.08 -4.25 9.07
N PHE A 38 -0.27 -3.23 8.24
CA PHE A 38 0.29 -3.16 6.90
C PHE A 38 0.51 -1.70 6.49
N LEU A 39 1.44 -1.51 5.56
CA LEU A 39 1.67 -0.26 4.85
C LEU A 39 0.89 -0.30 3.54
N ILE A 40 0.19 0.76 3.19
CA ILE A 40 -0.60 0.86 1.96
C ILE A 40 -0.41 2.22 1.29
N THR A 41 -0.54 2.26 -0.04
CA THR A 41 -0.58 3.51 -0.79
C THR A 41 -1.75 4.41 -0.35
N PRO A 42 -1.56 5.74 -0.32
CA PRO A 42 -2.59 6.69 0.06
C PRO A 42 -3.67 6.85 -1.02
N SER A 43 -4.85 7.31 -0.62
CA SER A 43 -5.94 7.62 -1.56
C SER A 43 -5.63 8.85 -2.41
N GLY A 44 -5.90 8.77 -3.71
CA GLY A 44 -5.86 9.92 -4.63
C GLY A 44 -4.47 10.31 -5.14
N PHE A 45 -3.43 9.50 -4.87
CA PHE A 45 -2.07 9.77 -5.34
C PHE A 45 -1.76 9.03 -6.64
N GLY A 46 -1.09 9.72 -7.57
CA GLY A 46 -0.46 9.09 -8.72
C GLY A 46 0.90 8.50 -8.36
N ALA A 47 1.27 7.38 -9.00
CA ALA A 47 2.52 6.67 -8.70
C ALA A 47 3.79 7.54 -8.84
N ALA A 48 3.81 8.49 -9.79
CA ALA A 48 4.98 9.33 -10.07
C ALA A 48 5.34 10.31 -8.93
N GLU A 49 4.35 10.73 -8.14
CA GLU A 49 4.53 11.74 -7.08
C GLU A 49 4.70 11.13 -5.69
N LEU A 50 4.48 9.82 -5.58
CA LEU A 50 4.45 9.08 -4.33
C LEU A 50 5.84 9.00 -3.68
N LYS A 51 5.94 9.34 -2.39
CA LYS A 51 7.17 9.21 -1.57
C LYS A 51 6.95 8.26 -0.40
N ALA A 52 8.04 7.78 0.19
CA ALA A 52 8.00 6.84 1.32
C ALA A 52 7.18 7.36 2.52
N ASP A 53 7.27 8.67 2.78
CA ASP A 53 6.58 9.35 3.87
C ASP A 53 5.07 9.52 3.59
N ASP A 54 4.63 9.34 2.35
CA ASP A 54 3.22 9.41 1.97
C ASP A 54 2.49 8.07 2.18
N ILE A 55 3.23 6.97 2.35
CA ILE A 55 2.66 5.64 2.63
C ILE A 55 1.92 5.67 3.97
N VAL A 56 0.78 4.98 4.05
CA VAL A 56 -0.06 4.98 5.25
C VAL A 56 0.07 3.63 5.95
N PHE A 57 0.32 3.65 7.26
CA PHE A 57 0.20 2.45 8.07
C PHE A 57 -1.26 2.24 8.47
N VAL A 58 -1.75 1.01 8.41
CA VAL A 58 -3.07 0.60 8.89
C VAL A 58 -2.91 -0.61 9.81
N ALA A 59 -3.32 -0.47 11.06
CA ALA A 59 -3.38 -1.58 12.02
C ALA A 59 -4.48 -2.57 11.62
N LEU A 60 -4.34 -3.84 12.00
CA LEU A 60 -5.44 -4.81 11.80
C LEU A 60 -6.71 -4.48 12.60
N SER A 61 -6.61 -3.62 13.62
CA SER A 61 -7.77 -3.02 14.31
C SER A 61 -8.54 -2.00 13.46
N GLY A 62 -7.94 -1.51 12.36
CA GLY A 62 -8.49 -0.46 11.50
C GLY A 62 -7.99 0.96 11.82
N GLU A 63 -7.13 1.13 12.82
CA GLU A 63 -6.50 2.43 13.09
C GLU A 63 -5.44 2.75 12.01
N ALA A 64 -5.57 3.91 11.36
CA ALA A 64 -4.63 4.39 10.36
C ALA A 64 -3.67 5.45 10.94
N ARG A 65 -2.39 5.39 10.55
CA ARG A 65 -1.34 6.33 10.93
C ARG A 65 -0.55 6.76 9.70
N GLY A 66 -0.43 8.08 9.51
CA GLY A 66 0.27 8.69 8.38
C GLY A 66 -0.21 10.12 8.15
N ARG A 67 0.39 10.78 7.17
CA ARG A 67 0.00 12.14 6.76
C ARG A 67 -1.32 12.16 5.98
N TRP A 68 -1.59 11.08 5.26
CA TRP A 68 -2.69 10.98 4.30
C TRP A 68 -3.68 9.88 4.70
N GLN A 69 -4.82 9.88 4.02
CA GLN A 69 -5.79 8.79 4.13
C GLN A 69 -5.28 7.55 3.37
N PRO A 70 -5.47 6.33 3.91
CA PRO A 70 -5.14 5.11 3.16
C PRO A 70 -6.03 5.01 1.91
N SER A 71 -5.65 4.16 0.94
CA SER A 71 -6.52 3.82 -0.19
C SER A 71 -7.95 3.53 0.26
N SER A 72 -8.97 3.99 -0.46
CA SER A 72 -10.39 3.72 -0.14
C SER A 72 -10.72 2.22 -0.09
N GLU A 73 -9.88 1.38 -0.67
CA GLU A 73 -10.07 -0.07 -0.77
C GLU A 73 -9.28 -0.86 0.31
N TRP A 74 -8.67 -0.17 1.28
CA TRP A 74 -7.83 -0.79 2.32
C TRP A 74 -8.53 -1.89 3.14
N LEU A 75 -9.86 -1.88 3.23
CA LEU A 75 -10.64 -2.85 4.01
C LEU A 75 -10.40 -4.29 3.53
N PHE A 76 -10.37 -4.54 2.22
CA PHE A 76 -10.12 -5.90 1.73
C PHE A 76 -8.67 -6.32 1.98
N HIS A 77 -7.70 -5.38 1.93
CA HIS A 77 -6.31 -5.67 2.30
C HIS A 77 -6.21 -6.13 3.75
N ARG A 78 -6.88 -5.41 4.67
CA ARG A 78 -6.97 -5.81 6.08
C ARG A 78 -7.54 -7.21 6.22
N ASP A 79 -8.67 -7.48 5.58
CA ASP A 79 -9.39 -8.74 5.74
C ASP A 79 -8.57 -9.92 5.20
N ILE A 80 -7.86 -9.73 4.08
CA ILE A 80 -6.90 -10.72 3.57
C ILE A 80 -5.76 -10.93 4.55
N TYR A 81 -5.13 -9.86 5.06
CA TYR A 81 -4.02 -10.01 6.00
C TYR A 81 -4.43 -10.61 7.35
N ALA A 82 -5.66 -10.38 7.80
CA ALA A 82 -6.20 -10.97 9.02
C ALA A 82 -6.46 -12.47 8.87
N GLN A 83 -6.92 -12.90 7.68
CA GLN A 83 -7.27 -14.30 7.41
C GLN A 83 -6.09 -15.13 6.89
N ARG A 84 -5.10 -14.50 6.24
CA ARG A 84 -3.99 -15.15 5.53
C ARG A 84 -2.66 -14.61 6.02
N VAL A 85 -2.19 -15.17 7.13
CA VAL A 85 -0.93 -14.77 7.79
C VAL A 85 0.30 -15.03 6.91
N GLU A 86 0.19 -15.97 5.97
CA GLU A 86 1.25 -16.30 5.01
C GLU A 86 1.43 -15.24 3.90
N PHE A 87 0.45 -14.36 3.70
CA PHE A 87 0.55 -13.30 2.70
C PHE A 87 1.24 -12.06 3.28
N ASN A 88 2.27 -11.60 2.56
CA ASN A 88 3.10 -10.46 2.95
C ASN A 88 2.90 -9.23 2.08
N ALA A 89 2.39 -9.35 0.86
CA ALA A 89 2.13 -8.22 -0.04
C ALA A 89 0.84 -8.46 -0.83
N ILE A 90 0.14 -7.37 -1.17
CA ILE A 90 -1.07 -7.40 -2.00
C ILE A 90 -0.92 -6.32 -3.05
N ILE A 91 -1.14 -6.69 -4.31
CA ILE A 91 -1.14 -5.78 -5.45
C ILE A 91 -2.55 -5.80 -6.05
N HIS A 92 -3.20 -4.64 -6.04
CA HIS A 92 -4.45 -4.40 -6.73
C HIS A 92 -4.19 -3.47 -7.92
N ALA A 93 -4.66 -3.87 -9.09
CA ALA A 93 -4.31 -3.26 -10.38
C ALA A 93 -5.55 -3.23 -11.27
N HIS A 94 -5.67 -2.19 -12.11
CA HIS A 94 -6.73 -2.03 -13.11
C HIS A 94 -6.07 -1.93 -14.48
N SER A 95 -6.24 -2.97 -15.31
CA SER A 95 -5.67 -3.09 -16.66
C SER A 95 -6.70 -2.81 -17.74
#